data_AF-A0A553N3W5-F1
#
_entry.id   AF-A0A553N3W5-F1
#
_cell.length_a   1.000
_cell.length_b   1.000
_cell.length_c   1.000
_cell.angle_alpha   90.00
_cell.angle_beta   90.00
_cell.angle_gamma   90.00
#
_symmetry.space_group_name_H-M   'P 1'
#
loop_
_entity.id
_entity.type
_entity.pdbx_description
1 polymer ?
#
loop_
_entity_poly.entity_id
_entity_poly.type
_entity_poly.pdbx_seq_one_letter_code
_entity_poly.pdbx_strand_id
1 'polypeptide(L)'
;MTYKTVASFKPGSAVCCQSQRCNASLNEQANLIKNLPEQKELSNLAELKNEYEELCESEQFGIVMSSVKMLRPRLNGILFKLTFEEQVNNIRPDIMNVTFACEEVKKSDGFHKLLELVLLVGNYMNAGSRNAQTFGFNVSFLCKVMNIFTMK
;
A
#
# COMPACT_ATOMS: atom_id res chain seq x y z
N MET A 1 2.02 -13.06 -35.60
CA MET A 1 2.69 -12.73 -34.32
C MET A 1 3.34 -11.38 -34.51
N THR A 2 2.66 -10.34 -34.06
CA THR A 2 2.98 -8.95 -34.41
C THR A 2 3.16 -8.20 -33.10
N TYR A 3 4.40 -8.06 -32.63
CA TYR A 3 4.73 -7.17 -31.53
C TYR A 3 4.74 -5.73 -32.07
N LYS A 4 3.55 -5.24 -32.40
CA LYS A 4 3.28 -3.81 -32.58
C LYS A 4 2.99 -3.23 -31.20
N THR A 5 3.45 -2.00 -30.99
CA THR A 5 3.26 -1.14 -29.80
C THR A 5 4.36 -1.24 -28.75
N VAL A 6 5.62 -1.14 -29.16
CA VAL A 6 6.55 -0.36 -28.33
C VAL A 6 6.22 1.09 -28.65
N ALA A 7 5.65 1.78 -27.67
CA ALA A 7 5.23 3.16 -27.78
C ALA A 7 6.35 3.98 -28.44
N SER A 8 5.98 4.72 -29.48
CA SER A 8 6.86 5.59 -30.24
C SER A 8 7.46 6.64 -29.29
N PHE A 9 8.61 6.33 -28.73
CA PHE A 9 9.38 7.26 -27.94
C PHE A 9 10.10 8.18 -28.93
N LYS A 10 9.40 9.24 -29.36
CA LYS A 10 9.96 10.15 -30.36
C LYS A 10 11.22 10.81 -29.76
N PRO A 11 12.34 10.84 -30.49
CA PRO A 11 13.49 11.65 -30.10
C PRO A 11 13.03 13.12 -30.11
N GLY A 12 12.78 13.67 -28.92
CA GLY A 12 12.18 14.99 -28.74
C GLY A 12 11.01 15.05 -27.75
N SER A 13 10.39 13.92 -27.38
CA SER A 13 9.55 13.87 -26.17
C SER A 13 10.47 13.80 -24.96
N ALA A 14 10.98 14.96 -24.56
CA ALA A 14 11.68 15.15 -23.31
C ALA A 14 10.89 14.41 -22.21
N VAL A 15 11.54 13.43 -21.56
CA VAL A 15 11.12 13.09 -20.20
C VAL A 15 11.23 14.41 -19.46
N CYS A 16 10.06 15.01 -19.20
CA CYS A 16 9.93 16.32 -18.58
C CYS A 16 10.33 16.20 -17.10
N CYS A 17 11.60 15.88 -16.83
CA CYS A 17 12.19 15.89 -15.50
C CYS A 17 12.74 17.27 -15.15
N GLN A 18 12.67 18.25 -16.05
CA GLN A 18 13.08 19.63 -15.79
C GLN A 18 11.93 20.56 -15.35
N SER A 19 10.67 20.20 -15.60
CA SER A 19 9.50 21.01 -15.24
C SER A 19 8.46 20.11 -14.56
N GLN A 20 7.80 20.61 -13.51
CA GLN A 20 6.92 19.92 -12.56
C GLN A 20 5.64 19.27 -13.14
N ARG A 21 5.63 18.86 -14.41
CA ARG A 21 4.47 18.29 -15.10
C ARG A 21 4.86 17.04 -15.89
N CYS A 22 4.90 15.89 -15.21
CA CYS A 22 4.88 14.59 -15.88
C CYS A 22 3.42 14.15 -16.02
N ASN A 23 2.88 14.22 -17.24
CA ASN A 23 1.56 13.67 -17.58
C ASN A 23 1.63 12.17 -17.95
N ALA A 24 2.76 11.51 -17.68
CA ALA A 24 2.97 10.10 -18.01
C ALA A 24 2.11 9.21 -17.09
N SER A 25 1.59 8.11 -17.66
CA SER A 25 0.77 7.15 -16.91
C SER A 25 1.62 6.36 -15.89
N LEU A 26 0.98 5.84 -14.84
CA LEU A 26 1.65 5.05 -13.78
C LEU A 26 2.46 3.88 -14.38
N ASN A 27 1.91 3.22 -15.40
CA ASN A 27 2.56 2.13 -16.11
C ASN A 27 3.81 2.59 -16.87
N GLU A 28 3.79 3.79 -17.46
CA GLU A 28 4.95 4.35 -18.15
C GLU A 28 6.09 4.65 -17.17
N GLN A 29 5.82 5.22 -15.98
CA GLN A 29 6.89 5.43 -14.99
C GLN A 29 7.43 4.12 -14.43
N ALA A 30 6.55 3.15 -14.14
CA ALA A 30 6.98 1.85 -13.63
C ALA A 30 7.86 1.11 -14.65
N ASN A 31 7.45 1.11 -15.93
CA ASN A 31 8.25 0.53 -17.01
C ASN A 31 9.58 1.26 -17.20
N LEU A 32 9.58 2.59 -17.11
CA LEU A 32 10.80 3.38 -17.21
C LEU A 32 11.79 3.05 -16.10
N ILE A 33 11.34 2.95 -14.84
CA ILE A 33 12.21 2.58 -13.71
C ILE A 33 12.75 1.16 -13.87
N LYS A 34 11.91 0.21 -14.32
CA LYS A 34 12.27 -1.20 -14.51
C LYS A 34 13.32 -1.40 -15.60
N ASN A 35 13.20 -0.65 -16.70
CA ASN A 35 14.08 -0.78 -17.86
C ASN A 35 15.25 0.21 -17.84
N LEU A 36 15.40 1.00 -16.78
CA LEU A 36 16.48 1.98 -16.67
C LEU A 36 17.82 1.27 -16.40
N PRO A 37 18.86 1.50 -17.23
CA PRO A 37 20.21 0.97 -17.01
C PRO A 37 20.77 1.36 -15.64
N GLU A 38 21.75 0.59 -15.15
CA GLU A 38 22.39 0.90 -13.88
C GLU A 38 23.10 2.26 -13.92
N GLN A 39 23.28 2.88 -12.75
CA GLN A 39 23.93 4.20 -12.68
C GLN A 39 25.34 4.18 -13.28
N LYS A 40 26.06 3.05 -13.15
CA LYS A 40 27.38 2.86 -13.74
C LYS A 40 27.32 2.85 -15.27
N GLU A 41 26.35 2.15 -15.85
CA GLU A 41 26.15 2.09 -17.31
C GLU A 41 25.77 3.45 -17.88
N LEU A 42 24.88 4.17 -17.18
CA LEU A 42 24.53 5.55 -17.55
C LEU A 42 25.72 6.50 -17.51
N SER A 43 26.64 6.32 -16.56
CA SER A 43 27.88 7.10 -16.49
C SER A 43 28.82 6.78 -17.67
N ASN A 44 28.99 5.49 -18.00
CA ASN A 44 29.80 5.09 -19.16
C ASN A 44 29.23 5.64 -20.46
N LEU A 45 27.91 5.56 -20.64
CA LEU A 45 27.24 6.15 -21.81
C LEU A 45 27.41 7.67 -21.86
N ALA A 46 27.48 8.35 -20.71
CA ALA A 46 27.68 9.80 -20.68
C ALA A 46 29.05 10.25 -21.24
N GLU A 47 30.04 9.37 -21.29
CA GLU A 47 31.37 9.65 -21.87
C GLU A 47 31.33 9.61 -23.41
N LEU A 48 30.40 8.84 -23.99
CA LEU A 48 30.22 8.68 -25.44
C LEU A 48 29.38 9.79 -26.09
N LYS A 49 29.16 10.91 -25.39
CA LYS A 49 28.34 12.03 -25.88
C LYS A 49 28.80 12.63 -27.22
N ASN A 50 30.10 12.51 -27.54
CA ASN A 50 30.66 13.06 -28.77
C ASN A 50 30.31 12.21 -30.01
N GLU A 51 29.94 10.94 -29.83
CA GLU A 51 29.60 9.99 -30.89
C GLU A 51 28.08 9.79 -31.02
N TYR A 52 27.27 10.71 -30.47
CA TYR A 52 25.82 10.56 -30.33
C TYR A 52 25.09 10.16 -31.62
N GLU A 53 25.46 10.74 -32.76
CA GLU A 53 24.82 10.48 -34.06
C GLU A 53 25.15 9.09 -34.64
N GLU A 54 26.24 8.47 -34.18
CA GLU A 54 26.70 7.14 -34.62
C GLU A 54 26.18 6.00 -33.74
N LEU A 55 25.65 6.33 -32.56
CA LEU A 55 25.11 5.37 -31.59
C LEU A 55 23.68 4.92 -31.93
N CYS A 56 23.28 3.75 -31.45
CA CYS A 56 21.92 3.26 -31.64
C CYS A 56 20.90 4.02 -30.75
N GLU A 57 19.61 3.96 -31.10
CA GLU A 57 18.54 4.68 -30.39
C GLU A 57 18.51 4.39 -28.88
N SER A 58 18.84 3.17 -28.46
CA SER A 58 18.88 2.79 -27.04
C SER A 58 20.03 3.45 -26.27
N GLU A 59 21.20 3.62 -26.90
CA GLU A 59 22.36 4.27 -26.30
C GLU A 59 22.15 5.79 -26.24
N GLN A 60 21.59 6.36 -27.32
CA GLN A 60 21.17 7.76 -27.36
C GLN A 60 20.18 8.08 -26.23
N PHE A 61 19.21 7.19 -25.98
CA PHE A 61 18.30 7.31 -24.84
C PHE A 61 19.04 7.33 -23.50
N GLY A 62 20.00 6.41 -23.30
CA GLY A 62 20.80 6.35 -22.08
C GLY A 62 21.63 7.62 -21.83
N ILE A 63 22.17 8.23 -22.89
CA ILE A 63 22.87 9.52 -22.83
C ILE A 63 21.94 10.66 -22.39
N VAL A 64 20.72 10.71 -22.92
CA VAL A 64 19.74 11.72 -22.51
C VAL A 64 19.36 11.51 -21.04
N MET A 65 19.16 10.26 -20.61
CA MET A 65 18.83 9.95 -19.21
C MET A 65 19.97 10.26 -18.24
N SER A 66 21.23 10.03 -18.63
CA SER A 66 22.39 10.32 -17.77
C SER A 66 22.58 11.82 -17.49
N SER A 67 22.04 12.68 -18.36
CA SER A 67 22.05 14.14 -18.14
C SER A 67 21.14 14.59 -16.98
N VAL A 68 20.17 13.75 -16.58
CA VAL A 68 19.18 14.09 -15.55
C VAL A 68 19.77 13.84 -14.16
N LYS A 69 20.00 14.91 -13.41
CA LYS A 69 20.46 14.83 -12.01
C LYS A 69 19.43 14.12 -11.14
N MET A 70 19.89 13.18 -10.31
CA MET A 70 19.05 12.42 -9.37
C MET A 70 17.85 11.73 -10.06
N LEU A 71 18.06 11.16 -11.25
CA LEU A 71 17.01 10.56 -12.05
C LEU A 71 16.18 9.52 -11.27
N ARG A 72 16.84 8.54 -10.65
CA ARG A 72 16.16 7.48 -9.88
C ARG A 72 15.32 8.02 -8.72
N PRO A 73 15.85 8.86 -7.80
CA PRO A 73 15.04 9.52 -6.78
C PRO A 73 13.85 10.31 -7.34
N ARG A 74 14.02 11.03 -8.45
CA ARG A 74 12.93 11.81 -9.08
C ARG A 74 11.83 10.91 -9.62
N LEU A 75 12.19 9.83 -10.32
CA LEU A 75 11.22 8.86 -10.85
C LEU A 75 10.44 8.17 -9.74
N ASN A 76 11.13 7.75 -8.66
CA ASN A 76 10.48 7.18 -7.49
C ASN A 76 9.54 8.18 -6.81
N GLY A 77 9.92 9.45 -6.70
CA GLY A 77 9.07 10.50 -6.15
C GLY A 77 7.81 10.76 -7.00
N ILE A 78 7.92 10.70 -8.33
CA ILE A 78 6.77 10.82 -9.24
C ILE A 78 5.85 9.61 -9.09
N LEU A 79 6.41 8.39 -9.08
CA LEU A 79 5.64 7.16 -8.89
C LEU A 79 4.91 7.17 -7.54
N PHE A 80 5.58 7.60 -6.48
CA PHE A 80 4.97 7.79 -5.17
C PHE A 80 3.81 8.78 -5.24
N LYS A 81 4.02 9.97 -5.83
CA LYS A 81 2.95 10.98 -5.96
C LYS A 81 1.71 10.44 -6.67
N LEU A 82 1.89 9.62 -7.71
CA LEU A 82 0.79 9.06 -8.49
C LEU A 82 0.07 7.91 -7.79
N THR A 83 0.77 7.15 -6.96
CA THR A 83 0.20 6.04 -6.17
C THR A 83 -0.31 6.46 -4.80
N PHE A 84 0.06 7.65 -4.32
CA PHE A 84 -0.22 8.08 -2.95
C PHE A 84 -1.71 8.16 -2.63
N GLU A 85 -2.49 8.82 -3.48
CA GLU A 85 -3.95 8.94 -3.33
C GLU A 85 -4.62 7.57 -3.22
N GLU A 86 -4.27 6.65 -4.12
CA GLU A 86 -4.79 5.28 -4.11
C GLU A 86 -4.41 4.54 -2.82
N GLN A 87 -3.14 4.60 -2.41
CA GLN A 87 -2.69 3.95 -1.18
C GLN A 87 -3.41 4.50 0.06
N VAL A 88 -3.60 5.81 0.15
CA VAL A 88 -4.34 6.44 1.24
C VAL A 88 -5.80 6.00 1.22
N ASN A 89 -6.44 6.00 0.05
CA ASN A 89 -7.83 5.58 -0.10
C ASN A 89 -8.05 4.09 0.20
N ASN A 90 -7.02 3.25 0.02
CA ASN A 90 -7.07 1.84 0.38
C ASN A 90 -6.91 1.61 1.90
N ILE A 91 -6.03 2.38 2.57
CA ILE A 91 -5.72 2.18 4.00
C ILE A 91 -6.73 2.86 4.93
N ARG A 92 -7.21 4.05 4.54
CA ARG A 92 -8.14 4.86 5.34
C ARG A 92 -9.42 4.11 5.77
N PRO A 93 -10.14 3.38 4.91
CA PRO A 93 -11.36 2.70 5.32
C PRO A 93 -11.10 1.63 6.38
N ASP A 94 -9.98 0.92 6.32
CA ASP A 94 -9.67 -0.12 7.32
C ASP A 94 -9.48 0.47 8.72
N ILE A 95 -8.77 1.60 8.81
CA ILE A 95 -8.59 2.32 10.08
C ILE A 95 -9.94 2.81 10.61
N MET A 96 -10.77 3.38 9.73
CA MET A 96 -12.09 3.87 10.10
C MET A 96 -12.99 2.73 10.59
N ASN A 97 -13.01 1.60 9.88
CA ASN A 97 -13.81 0.44 10.23
C ASN A 97 -13.43 -0.12 11.61
N VAL A 98 -12.13 -0.26 11.91
CA VAL A 98 -11.67 -0.70 13.24
C VAL A 98 -12.07 0.31 14.31
N THR A 99 -11.89 1.60 14.03
CA THR A 99 -12.23 2.67 14.98
C THR A 99 -13.73 2.66 15.30
N PHE A 100 -14.58 2.61 14.27
CA PHE A 100 -16.03 2.56 14.43
C PHE A 100 -16.48 1.28 15.15
N ALA A 101 -15.97 0.11 14.77
CA ALA A 101 -16.30 -1.14 15.44
C ALA A 101 -15.97 -1.11 16.94
N CYS A 102 -14.78 -0.60 17.31
CA CYS A 102 -14.40 -0.43 18.71
C CYS A 102 -15.32 0.56 19.44
N GLU A 103 -15.70 1.66 18.78
CA GLU A 103 -16.53 2.69 19.37
C GLU A 103 -17.99 2.25 19.55
N GLU A 104 -18.55 1.52 18.57
CA GLU A 104 -19.88 0.91 18.65
C GLU A 104 -19.96 -0.10 19.79
N VAL A 105 -18.99 -1.01 19.91
CA VAL A 105 -18.94 -1.99 21.01
C VAL A 105 -18.83 -1.27 22.36
N LYS A 106 -17.99 -0.23 22.46
CA LYS A 106 -17.78 0.53 23.69
C LYS A 106 -18.99 1.39 24.09
N LYS A 107 -19.80 1.87 23.13
CA LYS A 107 -20.99 2.71 23.40
C LYS A 107 -22.29 1.92 23.45
N SER A 108 -22.28 0.64 23.08
CA SER A 108 -23.50 -0.17 23.01
C SER A 108 -24.01 -0.54 24.40
N ASP A 109 -25.04 0.16 24.89
CA ASP A 109 -25.71 -0.18 26.15
C ASP A 109 -26.29 -1.60 26.14
N GLY A 110 -26.77 -2.07 24.98
CA GLY A 110 -27.27 -3.43 24.82
C GLY A 110 -26.19 -4.48 25.04
N PHE A 111 -24.97 -4.23 24.54
CA PHE A 111 -23.83 -5.12 24.76
C PHE A 111 -23.39 -5.12 26.23
N HIS A 112 -23.39 -3.96 26.90
CA HIS A 112 -23.09 -3.90 28.34
C HIS A 112 -24.09 -4.72 29.17
N LYS A 113 -25.39 -4.56 28.92
CA LYS A 113 -26.44 -5.33 29.60
C LYS A 113 -26.31 -6.83 29.36
N LEU A 114 -25.92 -7.24 28.15
CA LEU A 114 -25.65 -8.64 27.85
C LEU A 114 -24.47 -9.17 28.68
N LEU A 115 -23.37 -8.43 28.77
CA LEU A 115 -22.21 -8.82 29.58
C LEU A 115 -22.57 -8.92 31.07
N GLU A 116 -23.37 -7.99 31.58
CA GLU A 116 -23.89 -8.03 32.96
C GLU A 116 -24.73 -9.27 33.21
N LEU A 117 -25.65 -9.60 32.29
CA LEU A 117 -26.48 -10.80 32.40
C LEU A 117 -25.64 -12.08 32.38
N VAL A 118 -24.65 -12.17 31.48
CA VAL A 118 -23.73 -13.31 31.42
C VAL A 118 -22.93 -13.42 32.70
N LEU A 119 -22.45 -12.31 33.26
CA LEU A 119 -21.73 -12.29 34.54
C LEU A 119 -22.63 -12.75 35.70
N LEU A 120 -23.88 -12.28 35.75
CA LEU A 120 -24.86 -12.66 36.77
C LEU A 120 -25.15 -14.16 36.73
N VAL A 121 -25.46 -14.69 35.55
CA VAL A 121 -25.75 -16.12 35.36
C VAL A 121 -24.52 -16.95 35.67
N GLY A 122 -23.34 -16.55 35.19
CA GLY A 122 -22.08 -17.23 35.47
C GLY A 122 -21.75 -17.26 36.96
N ASN A 123 -21.96 -16.17 37.69
CA ASN A 123 -21.72 -16.12 39.14
C ASN A 123 -22.73 -16.97 39.92
N TYR A 124 -23.99 -17.02 39.49
CA TYR A 124 -25.01 -17.89 40.08
C TYR A 124 -24.68 -19.37 39.87
N MET A 125 -24.37 -19.77 38.63
CA MET A 125 -24.04 -21.17 38.30
C MET A 125 -22.75 -21.65 38.95
N ASN A 126 -21.77 -20.77 39.14
CA ASN A 126 -20.48 -21.10 39.75
C ASN A 126 -20.45 -20.90 41.27
N ALA A 127 -21.59 -20.69 41.93
CA ALA A 127 -21.68 -20.55 43.37
C ALA A 127 -21.04 -21.77 44.08
N GLY A 128 -20.16 -21.51 45.05
CA GLY A 128 -19.42 -22.56 45.78
C GLY A 128 -18.16 -23.08 45.10
N SER A 129 -17.82 -22.59 43.89
CA SER A 129 -16.56 -22.89 43.22
C SER A 129 -15.51 -21.77 43.44
N ARG A 130 -14.25 -22.03 43.05
CA ARG A 130 -13.17 -21.02 43.04
C ARG A 130 -13.51 -19.78 42.19
N ASN A 131 -14.43 -19.90 41.24
CA ASN A 131 -14.85 -18.82 40.35
C ASN A 131 -16.20 -18.20 40.75
N ALA A 132 -16.68 -18.42 41.98
CA ALA A 132 -17.86 -17.73 42.51
C ALA A 132 -17.58 -16.23 42.70
N GLN A 133 -18.62 -15.40 42.53
CA GLN A 133 -18.59 -13.95 42.83
C GLN A 133 -17.49 -13.15 42.13
N THR A 134 -17.21 -13.47 40.86
CA THR A 134 -16.25 -12.70 40.06
C THR A 134 -16.82 -11.35 39.61
N PHE A 135 -15.95 -10.35 39.46
CA PHE A 135 -16.32 -9.01 39.00
C PHE A 135 -16.30 -8.86 37.46
N GLY A 136 -15.82 -9.88 36.74
CA GLY A 136 -15.73 -9.84 35.29
C GLY A 136 -15.12 -11.12 34.72
N PHE A 137 -15.20 -11.25 33.41
CA PHE A 137 -14.65 -12.36 32.64
C PHE A 137 -14.00 -11.86 31.35
N ASN A 138 -13.12 -12.66 30.76
CA ASN A 138 -12.50 -12.33 29.47
C ASN A 138 -13.54 -12.46 28.34
N VAL A 139 -13.69 -11.44 27.48
CA VAL A 139 -14.71 -11.42 26.40
C VAL A 139 -14.60 -12.63 25.45
N SER A 140 -13.40 -13.18 25.24
CA SER A 140 -13.21 -14.41 24.45
C SER A 140 -13.93 -15.64 25.04
N PHE A 141 -14.37 -15.58 26.30
CA PHE A 141 -15.22 -16.59 26.93
C PHE A 141 -16.61 -16.67 26.30
N LEU A 142 -17.16 -15.57 25.76
CA LEU A 142 -18.47 -15.58 25.10
C LEU A 142 -18.54 -16.59 23.95
N CYS A 143 -17.43 -16.74 23.20
CA CYS A 143 -17.32 -17.73 22.14
C CYS A 143 -17.43 -19.18 22.67
N LYS A 144 -17.05 -19.44 23.93
CA LYS A 144 -17.19 -20.75 24.56
C LYS A 144 -18.61 -21.02 25.03
N VAL A 145 -19.31 -19.99 25.51
CA VAL A 145 -20.72 -20.09 25.94
C VAL A 145 -21.60 -20.49 24.75
N MET A 146 -21.38 -19.90 23.57
CA MET A 146 -22.11 -20.32 22.36
C MET A 146 -21.94 -21.80 22.06
N ASN A 147 -20.73 -22.36 22.23
CA ASN A 147 -20.48 -23.79 21.98
C ASN A 147 -21.22 -24.74 22.94
N ILE A 148 -21.68 -24.27 24.10
CA ILE A 148 -22.47 -25.09 25.04
C ILE A 148 -23.94 -25.19 24.60
N PHE A 149 -24.46 -24.15 23.94
CA PHE A 149 -25.86 -24.08 23.50
C PHE A 149 -26.07 -24.47 22.03
N THR A 150 -25.00 -24.60 21.23
CA THR A 150 -25.07 -25.16 19.88
C THR A 150 -25.33 -26.67 19.95
N MET A 151 -26.60 -27.05 20.07
CA MET A 151 -27.08 -28.39 19.71
C MET A 151 -26.82 -28.59 18.21
N LYS A 152 -25.95 -29.53 17.86
CA LYS A 152 -25.92 -30.11 16.52
C LYS A 152 -27.15 -30.97 16.28
#